data_AF-A0A929DAR1-F1
#
_entry.id   AF-A0A929DAR1-F1
#
_cell.length_a   1.000
_cell.length_b   1.000
_cell.length_c   1.000
_cell.angle_alpha   90.00
_cell.angle_beta   90.00
_cell.angle_gamma   90.00
#
_symmetry.space_group_name_H-M   'P 1'
#
loop_
_entity.id
_entity.type
_entity.pdbx_description
1 polymer ?
#
loop_
_entity_poly.entity_id
_entity_poly.type
_entity_poly.pdbx_seq_one_letter_code
_entity_poly.pdbx_strand_id
1 'polypeptide(L)'
;PPPPDLMPGIDDETAFGVRYEVLDQVLYGLERGDPLEEIAAHAETDMETARTIAEMRRRSRHMRELPPVPVLSDLELPLEAGR
;
A
#
# COMPACT_ATOMS: atom_id res chain seq x y z
N PRO A 1 -21.37 -3.47 -0.55
CA PRO A 1 -20.19 -2.93 0.14
C PRO A 1 -19.75 -3.85 1.29
N PRO A 2 -18.48 -4.27 1.35
CA PRO A 2 -17.95 -4.91 2.55
C PRO A 2 -17.95 -3.86 3.68
N PRO A 3 -18.57 -4.15 4.83
CA PRO A 3 -18.42 -3.31 6.00
C PRO A 3 -17.15 -3.73 6.76
N PRO A 4 -16.31 -2.78 7.20
CA PRO A 4 -15.32 -3.07 8.21
C PRO A 4 -16.09 -3.41 9.50
N ASP A 5 -15.92 -4.63 10.01
CA ASP A 5 -16.56 -5.11 11.25
C ASP A 5 -15.96 -4.44 12.52
N LEU A 6 -15.44 -3.22 12.37
CA LEU A 6 -14.66 -2.49 13.35
C LEU A 6 -15.46 -1.38 14.05
N MET A 7 -16.44 -0.75 13.35
CA MET A 7 -17.30 0.28 13.94
C MET A 7 -18.67 0.35 13.24
N PRO A 8 -19.79 0.37 13.98
CA PRO A 8 -21.11 0.46 13.37
C PRO A 8 -21.28 1.76 12.58
N GLY A 9 -21.72 1.67 11.33
CA GLY A 9 -22.05 2.83 10.50
C GLY A 9 -20.91 3.44 9.69
N ILE A 10 -19.72 2.82 9.69
CA ILE A 10 -18.66 3.12 8.73
C ILE A 10 -18.70 2.04 7.65
N ASP A 11 -18.91 2.43 6.40
CA ASP A 11 -18.61 1.58 5.25
C ASP A 11 -17.20 1.89 4.72
N ASP A 12 -16.54 0.92 4.10
CA ASP A 12 -15.15 1.06 3.66
C ASP A 12 -14.99 2.17 2.61
N GLU A 13 -15.99 2.37 1.75
CA GLU A 13 -15.95 3.41 0.71
C GLU A 13 -15.98 4.82 1.32
N THR A 14 -16.73 5.00 2.40
CA THR A 14 -16.78 6.23 3.20
C THR A 14 -15.52 6.39 4.03
N ALA A 15 -14.93 5.29 4.52
CA ALA A 15 -13.67 5.31 5.26
C ALA A 15 -12.47 5.72 4.37
N PHE A 16 -12.42 5.22 3.14
CA PHE A 16 -11.37 5.57 2.18
C PHE A 16 -11.69 6.86 1.40
N GLY A 17 -12.95 7.29 1.36
CA GLY A 17 -13.41 8.44 0.57
C GLY A 17 -13.41 8.17 -0.94
N VAL A 18 -13.30 6.91 -1.36
CA VAL A 18 -13.24 6.48 -2.76
C VAL A 18 -14.01 5.19 -2.98
N ARG A 19 -14.62 5.08 -4.17
CA ARG A 19 -15.24 3.86 -4.68
C ARG A 19 -14.18 2.78 -4.92
N TYR A 20 -14.51 1.51 -4.64
CA TYR A 20 -13.61 0.39 -4.91
C TYR A 20 -13.21 0.28 -6.38
N GLU A 21 -14.14 0.58 -7.29
CA GLU A 21 -13.86 0.56 -8.72
C GLU A 21 -12.72 1.52 -9.10
N VAL A 22 -12.72 2.73 -8.51
CA VAL A 22 -11.65 3.72 -8.73
C VAL A 22 -10.36 3.27 -8.05
N LEU A 23 -10.46 2.76 -6.83
CA LEU A 23 -9.30 2.27 -6.07
C LEU A 23 -8.55 1.17 -6.84
N ASP A 24 -9.27 0.19 -7.37
CA ASP A 24 -8.69 -0.94 -8.10
C ASP A 24 -8.00 -0.50 -9.40
N GLN A 25 -8.61 0.41 -10.16
CA GLN A 25 -8.00 0.95 -11.38
C GLN A 25 -6.72 1.73 -11.06
N VAL A 26 -6.74 2.54 -10.01
CA VAL A 26 -5.56 3.30 -9.58
C VAL A 26 -4.44 2.35 -9.13
N LEU A 27 -4.76 1.36 -8.30
CA LEU A 27 -3.78 0.37 -7.83
C LEU A 27 -3.18 -0.46 -8.98
N TYR A 28 -3.99 -0.82 -9.98
CA TYR A 28 -3.54 -1.53 -11.17
C TYR A 28 -2.53 -0.71 -11.99
N GLY A 29 -2.82 0.57 -12.24
CA GLY A 29 -1.89 1.47 -12.93
C GLY A 29 -0.58 1.68 -12.16
N LEU A 30 -0.66 1.82 -10.82
CA LEU A 30 0.52 1.92 -9.96
C LEU A 30 1.40 0.66 -10.01
N GLU A 31 0.81 -0.52 -10.17
CA GLU A 31 1.54 -1.79 -10.30
C GLU A 31 2.27 -1.90 -11.65
N ARG A 32 1.67 -1.34 -12.71
CA ARG A 32 2.28 -1.24 -14.05
C ARG A 32 3.37 -0.19 -14.14
N GLY A 33 3.47 0.72 -13.16
CA GLY A 33 4.42 1.83 -13.17
C GLY A 33 4.00 2.98 -14.10
N ASP A 34 2.71 3.08 -14.41
CA ASP A 34 2.17 4.16 -15.24
C ASP A 34 2.28 5.52 -14.50
N PRO A 35 2.39 6.64 -15.21
CA PRO A 35 2.41 7.97 -14.60
C PRO A 35 1.04 8.31 -13.99
N LEU A 36 1.04 9.06 -12.88
CA LEU A 36 -0.18 9.38 -12.12
C LEU A 36 -1.23 10.11 -12.97
N GLU A 37 -0.80 10.93 -13.91
CA GLU A 37 -1.67 11.64 -14.85
C GLU A 37 -2.48 10.69 -15.73
N GLU A 38 -1.85 9.63 -16.24
CA GLU A 38 -2.52 8.61 -17.05
C GLU A 38 -3.45 7.76 -16.18
N ILE A 39 -3.00 7.40 -14.98
CA ILE A 39 -3.79 6.65 -14.01
C ILE A 39 -5.06 7.39 -13.63
N ALA A 40 -4.96 8.69 -13.30
CA ALA A 40 -6.11 9.51 -12.93
C ALA A 40 -7.11 9.63 -14.09
N ALA A 41 -6.61 9.82 -15.32
CA ALA A 41 -7.45 9.86 -16.51
C ALA A 41 -8.17 8.53 -16.78
N HIS A 42 -7.48 7.40 -16.63
CA HIS A 42 -8.07 6.06 -16.87
C HIS A 42 -9.05 5.63 -15.77
N ALA A 43 -8.78 6.00 -14.52
CA ALA A 43 -9.66 5.71 -13.38
C ALA A 43 -10.81 6.72 -13.23
N GLU A 44 -10.95 7.66 -14.17
CA GLU A 44 -11.96 8.74 -14.16
C GLU A 44 -12.00 9.49 -12.82
N THR A 45 -10.82 9.79 -12.26
CA THR A 45 -10.65 10.45 -10.97
C THR A 45 -9.70 11.64 -11.08
N ASP A 46 -9.62 12.45 -10.01
CA ASP A 46 -8.70 13.58 -9.98
C ASP A 46 -7.28 13.16 -9.53
N MET A 47 -6.31 14.03 -9.83
CA MET A 47 -4.91 13.81 -9.49
C MET A 47 -4.66 13.77 -7.98
N GLU A 48 -5.49 14.41 -7.16
CA GLU A 48 -5.33 14.42 -5.70
C GLU A 48 -5.71 13.07 -5.10
N THR A 49 -6.78 12.47 -5.61
CA THR A 49 -7.25 11.12 -5.28
C THR A 49 -6.20 10.09 -5.67
N ALA A 50 -5.70 10.14 -6.90
CA ALA A 50 -4.64 9.24 -7.35
C ALA A 50 -3.36 9.35 -6.49
N ARG A 51 -2.95 10.58 -6.13
CA ARG A 51 -1.83 10.82 -5.21
C ARG A 51 -2.09 10.28 -3.81
N THR A 52 -3.31 10.45 -3.29
CA THR A 52 -3.71 9.97 -1.96
C THR A 52 -3.63 8.45 -1.88
N ILE A 53 -4.13 7.75 -2.90
CA ILE A 53 -4.06 6.29 -2.99
C ILE A 53 -2.58 5.83 -3.10
N ALA A 54 -1.77 6.49 -3.92
CA ALA A 54 -0.34 6.19 -4.02
C ALA A 54 0.40 6.38 -2.67
N GLU A 55 0.07 7.44 -1.93
CA GLU A 55 0.57 7.72 -0.59
C GLU A 55 0.16 6.61 0.41
N MET A 56 -1.11 6.20 0.40
CA MET A 56 -1.61 5.10 1.22
C MET A 56 -0.87 3.79 0.92
N ARG A 57 -0.66 3.46 -0.37
CA ARG A 57 0.13 2.29 -0.79
C ARG A 57 1.57 2.37 -0.32
N ARG A 58 2.19 3.55 -0.33
CA ARG A 58 3.56 3.74 0.18
C ARG A 58 3.64 3.56 1.69
N ARG A 59 2.75 4.20 2.46
CA ARG A 59 2.73 4.13 3.93
C ARG A 59 2.47 2.71 4.44
N SER A 60 1.58 1.98 3.76
CA SER A 60 1.23 0.59 4.09
C SER A 60 2.24 -0.45 3.58
N ARG A 61 3.33 -0.06 2.92
CA ARG A 61 4.33 -0.99 2.36
C ARG A 61 4.84 -2.00 3.40
N HIS A 62 5.09 -1.53 4.62
CA HIS A 62 5.57 -2.35 5.73
C HIS A 62 4.62 -3.49 6.14
N MET A 63 3.33 -3.40 5.80
CA MET A 63 2.34 -4.45 6.09
C MET A 63 2.42 -5.64 5.12
N ARG A 64 3.16 -5.47 4.01
CA ARG A 64 3.35 -6.47 2.95
C ARG A 64 4.78 -7.01 2.90
N GLU A 65 5.64 -6.56 3.81
CA GLU A 65 7.03 -6.96 3.90
C GLU A 65 7.27 -7.70 5.22
N LEU A 66 8.23 -8.61 5.23
CA LEU A 66 8.66 -9.21 6.49
C LEU A 66 9.23 -8.11 7.41
N PRO A 67 9.05 -8.24 8.73
CA PRO A 67 9.69 -7.34 9.68
C PRO A 67 11.20 -7.25 9.37
N PRO A 68 11.78 -6.05 9.40
CA PRO A 68 13.21 -5.89 9.12
C PRO A 68 14.00 -6.69 10.15
N VAL A 69 14.86 -7.59 9.67
CA VAL A 69 15.80 -8.34 10.51
C VAL A 69 17.19 -7.72 10.38
N PRO A 70 17.98 -7.68 11.45
CA PRO A 70 19.37 -7.23 11.36
C PRO A 70 20.15 -8.16 10.43
N VAL A 71 20.92 -7.55 9.52
CA VAL A 71 21.85 -8.29 8.67
C VAL A 71 23.06 -8.65 9.53
N LEU A 72 23.15 -9.93 9.91
CA LEU A 72 24.22 -10.40 10.80
C LEU A 72 25.58 -10.48 10.11
N SER A 73 25.66 -10.32 8.78
CA SER A 73 26.95 -10.33 8.06
C SER A 73 27.84 -9.14 8.41
N ASP A 74 27.25 -8.05 8.91
CA ASP A 74 28.00 -6.85 9.34
C ASP A 74 28.50 -6.97 10.79
N LEU A 75 28.01 -7.97 11.52
CA LEU A 75 28.55 -8.34 12.81
C LEU A 75 29.60 -9.41 12.56
N GLU A 76 30.88 -9.04 12.59
CA GLU A 76 32.00 -9.98 12.70
C GLU A 76 31.90 -10.72 14.05
N LEU A 77 30.88 -11.58 14.20
CA LEU A 77 30.76 -12.44 15.36
C LEU A 77 31.82 -13.52 15.21
N PRO A 78 32.79 -13.63 16.14
CA PRO A 78 33.71 -14.74 16.13
C PRO A 78 32.86 -16.02 16.16
N LEU A 79 33.05 -16.87 15.16
CA LEU A 79 32.52 -18.22 15.16
C LEU A 79 33.20 -18.94 16.33
N GLU A 80 32.64 -18.83 17.53
CA GLU A 80 32.97 -19.71 18.62
C GLU A 80 32.49 -21.10 18.19
N ALA A 81 33.45 -21.81 17.58
CA ALA A 81 33.31 -23.17 17.11
C ALA A 81 32.85 -24.05 18.27
N GLY A 82 31.59 -24.48 18.20
CA GLY A 82 31.09 -25.54 19.06
C GLY A 82 31.91 -26.80 18.83
N ARG A 83 32.57 -27.25 19.91
CA ARG A 83 33.12 -28.60 20.07
C ARG A 83 32.01 -29.64 20.12
#